data_AF-A0A3S1J591-F1
#
_entry.id   AF-A0A3S1J591-F1
#
_cell.length_a   1.000
_cell.length_b   1.000
_cell.length_c   1.000
_cell.angle_alpha   90.00
_cell.angle_beta   90.00
_cell.angle_gamma   90.00
#
_symmetry.space_group_name_H-M   'P 1'
#
loop_
_entity.id
_entity.type
_entity.pdbx_description
1 polymer ?
#
loop_
_entity_poly.entity_id
_entity_poly.type
_entity_poly.pdbx_seq_one_letter_code
_entity_poly.pdbx_strand_id
1 'polypeptide(L)' 'VFNVPGAREALLSQHRAIYAAVKAGDPAAARQAAMDHITHVERTMAEAERSGDWQRVSRLRLMQRSEAGDSEPARKRS' A
#
# COMPACT_ATOMS: atom_id res chain seq x y z
N VAL A 1 5.34 2.12 0.87
CA VAL A 1 4.37 2.77 -0.03
C VAL A 1 4.98 3.25 -1.35
N PHE A 2 6.22 3.77 -1.36
CA PHE A 2 6.87 4.28 -2.59
C PHE A 2 7.63 3.24 -3.46
N ASN A 3 7.62 1.96 -3.10
CA ASN A 3 8.44 0.94 -3.76
C ASN A 3 7.67 0.11 -4.80
N VAL A 4 6.47 0.55 -5.17
CA VAL A 4 5.66 -0.09 -6.23
C VAL A 4 6.05 0.56 -7.57
N PRO A 5 6.47 -0.22 -8.59
CA PRO A 5 6.76 0.30 -9.91
C PRO A 5 5.58 1.11 -10.47
N GLY A 6 5.82 2.30 -11.02
CA GLY A 6 4.76 3.18 -11.55
C GLY A 6 4.17 4.18 -10.55
N ALA A 7 4.32 3.95 -9.23
CA ALA A 7 3.77 4.85 -8.21
C ALA A 7 4.45 6.22 -8.23
N ARG A 8 5.75 6.25 -8.54
CA ARG A 8 6.52 7.50 -8.63
C ARG A 8 6.10 8.32 -9.84
N GLU A 9 5.89 7.69 -10.99
CA GLU A 9 5.40 8.34 -12.20
C GLU A 9 3.99 8.91 -12.00
N ALA A 10 3.09 8.15 -11.37
CA ALA A 10 1.73 8.58 -11.07
C ALA A 10 1.70 9.81 -10.15
N LEU A 11 2.48 9.80 -9.07
CA LEU A 11 2.61 10.93 -8.16
C LEU A 11 3.19 12.17 -8.84
N LEU A 12 4.22 11.98 -9.66
CA LEU A 12 4.84 13.08 -10.41
C LEU A 12 3.87 13.68 -11.43
N SER A 13 3.04 12.85 -12.09
CA SER A 13 2.00 13.33 -13.00
C SER A 13 0.97 14.19 -12.27
N GLN A 14 0.51 13.76 -11.09
CA GLN A 14 -0.43 14.54 -10.27
C GLN A 14 0.17 15.88 -9.82
N HIS A 15 1.43 15.89 -9.39
CA HIS A 15 2.12 17.13 -9.04
C HIS A 15 2.21 18.10 -10.23
N ARG A 16 2.49 17.59 -11.42
CA ARG A 16 2.51 18.41 -12.65
C ARG A 16 1.14 18.97 -13.00
N ALA A 17 0.06 18.23 -12.76
CA ALA A 17 -1.30 18.71 -12.98
C ALA A 17 -1.64 19.90 -12.06
N ILE A 18 -1.30 19.79 -10.76
CA ILE A 18 -1.46 20.89 -9.80
C ILE A 18 -0.65 22.10 -10.25
N TYR A 19 0.62 21.91 -10.58
CA TYR A 19 1.49 22.98 -11.05
C TYR A 19 0.94 23.67 -12.31
N ALA A 20 0.45 22.90 -13.28
CA ALA A 20 -0.10 23.44 -14.52
C ALA A 20 -1.33 24.32 -14.26
N ALA A 21 -2.24 23.88 -13.39
CA ALA A 21 -3.42 24.66 -13.02
C ALA A 21 -3.07 25.96 -12.27
N VAL A 22 -2.12 25.89 -11.33
CA VAL A 22 -1.61 27.08 -10.62
C VAL A 22 -0.94 28.05 -11.60
N LYS A 23 -0.09 27.54 -12.49
CA LYS A 23 0.61 28.37 -13.50
C LYS A 23 -0.37 29.03 -14.47
N ALA A 24 -1.46 28.35 -14.81
CA ALA A 24 -2.52 28.89 -15.65
C ALA A 24 -3.39 29.94 -14.95
N GLY A 25 -3.25 30.12 -13.64
CA GLY A 25 -4.09 31.02 -12.86
C GLY A 25 -5.53 30.52 -12.71
N ASP A 26 -5.74 29.20 -12.80
CA ASP A 26 -7.06 28.58 -12.60
C ASP A 26 -7.18 28.02 -11.17
N PRO A 27 -7.76 28.78 -10.22
CA PRO A 27 -7.89 28.35 -8.84
C PRO A 27 -8.85 27.16 -8.67
N ALA A 28 -9.86 27.02 -9.54
CA ALA A 28 -10.81 25.92 -9.45
C ALA A 28 -10.14 24.61 -9.86
N ALA A 29 -9.44 24.60 -11.00
CA ALA A 29 -8.68 23.44 -11.45
C ALA A 29 -7.55 23.08 -10.47
N ALA A 30 -6.85 24.07 -9.92
CA ALA A 30 -5.78 23.83 -8.94
C ALA A 30 -6.33 23.18 -7.67
N ARG A 31 -7.47 23.66 -7.18
CA ARG A 31 -8.15 23.08 -6.01
C ARG A 31 -8.58 21.64 -6.29
N GLN A 32 -9.20 21.39 -7.45
CA GLN A 32 -9.63 20.04 -7.82
C GLN A 32 -8.43 19.07 -7.90
N ALA A 33 -7.38 19.45 -8.62
CA ALA A 33 -6.18 18.62 -8.77
C ALA A 33 -5.51 18.31 -7.42
N ALA A 34 -5.52 19.26 -6.48
CA ALA A 34 -5.00 19.06 -5.14
C ALA A 34 -5.85 18.08 -4.32
N MET A 35 -7.19 18.18 -4.41
CA MET A 35 -8.09 17.23 -3.74
C MET A 35 -7.93 15.82 -4.30
N ASP A 36 -7.88 15.68 -5.63
CA ASP A 36 -7.66 14.39 -6.29
C ASP A 36 -6.34 13.76 -5.85
N HIS A 37 -5.30 14.58 -5.69
CA HIS A 37 -4.00 14.14 -5.19
C HIS A 37 -4.08 13.62 -3.74
N ILE A 38 -4.72 14.35 -2.84
CA ILE A 38 -4.88 13.94 -1.44
C ILE A 38 -5.64 12.61 -1.36
N THR A 39 -6.77 12.50 -2.06
CA THR A 39 -7.56 11.26 -2.11
C THR A 39 -6.74 10.07 -2.67
N HIS A 40 -5.89 10.31 -3.66
CA HIS A 40 -5.01 9.27 -4.19
C HIS A 40 -3.97 8.82 -3.15
N VAL A 41 -3.32 9.76 -2.45
CA VAL A 41 -2.35 9.44 -1.40
C VAL A 41 -3.02 8.67 -0.27
N GLU A 42 -4.19 9.12 0.20
CA GLU A 42 -4.95 8.42 1.26
C GLU A 42 -5.25 6.97 0.86
N ARG A 43 -5.78 6.77 -0.36
CA ARG A 43 -6.09 5.43 -0.88
C ARG A 43 -4.85 4.55 -0.93
N THR A 44 -3.76 5.06 -1.50
CA THR A 44 -2.53 4.28 -1.69
C THR A 44 -1.83 3.97 -0.36
N MET A 45 -1.93 4.84 0.64
CA MET A 45 -1.48 4.56 2.01
C MET A 45 -2.30 3.43 2.64
N ALA A 46 -3.63 3.53 2.59
CA ALA A 46 -4.54 2.50 3.12
C ALA A 46 -4.38 1.14 2.41
N GLU A 47 -4.08 1.12 1.11
CA GLU A 47 -3.76 -0.10 0.37
C GLU A 47 -2.43 -0.71 0.81
N ALA A 48 -1.41 0.12 1.01
CA ALA A 48 -0.10 -0.35 1.45
C ALA A 48 -0.13 -0.90 2.88
N GLU A 49 -0.90 -0.27 3.78
CA GLU A 49 -1.08 -0.75 5.16
C GLU A 49 -1.80 -2.10 5.19
N ARG A 50 -2.93 -2.24 4.49
CA ARG A 50 -3.64 -3.53 4.35
C ARG A 50 -2.75 -4.63 3.76
N SER A 51 -1.95 -4.29 2.75
CA SER A 51 -1.02 -5.24 2.12
C SER A 51 0.09 -5.68 3.09
N GLY A 52 0.61 -4.76 3.90
CA GLY A 52 1.58 -5.07 4.95
C GLY A 52 1.01 -5.99 6.03
N ASP A 53 -0.23 -5.74 6.45
CA ASP A 53 -0.93 -6.57 7.43
C ASP A 53 -1.18 -7.98 6.91
N TRP A 54 -1.59 -8.13 5.65
CA TRP A 54 -1.74 -9.44 5.03
C TRP A 54 -0.42 -10.21 4.96
N GLN A 55 0.68 -9.55 4.61
CA GLN A 55 2.00 -10.18 4.62
C GLN A 55 2.42 -10.61 6.03
N ARG A 56 2.12 -9.80 7.06
CA ARG A 56 2.40 -10.13 8.46
C ARG A 56 1.59 -11.35 8.91
N VAL A 57 0.28 -11.36 8.67
CA VAL A 57 -0.61 -12.48 9.01
C VAL A 57 -0.22 -13.75 8.26
N SER A 58 0.13 -13.66 6.97
CA SER A 58 0.61 -14.79 6.19
C SER A 58 1.90 -15.39 6.78
N ARG A 59 2.81 -14.54 7.25
CA ARG A 59 4.08 -14.97 7.89
C ARG A 59 3.82 -15.67 9.23
N LEU A 60 2.93 -15.12 10.05
CA LEU A 60 2.50 -15.75 11.31
C LEU A 60 1.83 -17.10 11.08
N ARG A 61 0.95 -17.21 10.07
CA ARG A 61 0.32 -18.49 9.69
C ARG A 61 1.32 -19.52 9.19
N LEU A 62 2.40 -19.08 8.54
CA LEU A 62 3.48 -19.98 8.13
C LEU A 62 4.28 -20.47 9.34
N MET A 63 4.67 -19.57 10.25
CA MET A 63 5.41 -19.91 11.47
C MET A 63 4.63 -20.90 12.36
N GLN A 64 3.35 -20.64 12.62
CA GLN A 64 2.50 -21.56 13.40
C GLN A 64 2.39 -22.94 12.76
N ARG A 65 2.41 -23.03 11.43
CA ARG A 65 2.31 -24.31 10.71
C ARG A 65 3.62 -25.09 10.77
N SER A 66 4.75 -24.40 10.76
CA SER A 66 6.07 -25.00 10.99
C SER A 66 6.23 -25.46 12.44
N GLU A 67 5.76 -24.68 13.42
CA GLU A 67 5.79 -25.05 14.85
C GLU A 67 4.83 -26.21 15.17
N ALA A 68 3.63 -26.23 14.58
CA ALA A 68 2.67 -27.34 14.71
C ALA A 68 3.11 -28.62 13.97
N GLY A 69 3.98 -28.51 12.96
CA GLY A 69 4.59 -29.66 12.29
C GLY A 69 5.71 -30.32 13.11
N ASP A 70 6.27 -29.60 14.09
CA ASP A 70 7.29 -30.10 15.02
C ASP A 70 6.66 -30.72 16.29
N SER A 71 5.37 -30.46 16.52
CA SER A 71 4.60 -30.98 17.65
C SER A 71 3.53 -31.99 17.21
N GLU A 72 3.97 -33.26 17.14
CA GLU A 72 3.21 -34.51 17.39
C GLU A 72 2.78 -35.39 16.17
N PRO A 73 2.87 -36.75 16.22
CA PRO A 73 3.16 -37.63 17.36
C PRO A 73 4.29 -38.67 17.20
N ALA A 74 5.15 -38.76 18.23
CA ALA A 74 5.81 -40.00 18.64
C ALA A 74 4.86 -40.89 19.47
N ARG A 75 3.63 -41.11 19.00
CA ARG A 75 2.64 -42.01 19.61
C ARG A 75 2.37 -43.21 18.70
N LYS A 76 3.40 -44.04 18.54
CA LYS A 76 3.30 -45.45 18.13
C LYS A 76 4.47 -46.18 18.80
N ARG A 77 4.19 -47.36 19.37
CA ARG A 77 5.09 -48.33 20.02
C ARG A 77 5.13 -48.27 21.56
N SER A 78 4.14 -48.89 22.22
CA SER A 78 4.29 -50.20 22.89
C SER A 78 2.96 -50.63 23.49
#